data_AF-A0A543JIA6-F1
#
_entry.id   AF-A0A543JIA6-F1
#
_cell.length_a   1.000
_cell.length_b   1.000
_cell.length_c   1.000
_cell.angle_alpha   90.00
_cell.angle_beta   90.00
_cell.angle_gamma   90.00
#
_symmetry.space_group_name_H-M   'P 1'
#
loop_
_entity.id
_entity.type
_entity.pdbx_description
1 polymer ?
#
loop_
_entity_poly.entity_id
_entity_poly.type
_entity_poly.pdbx_seq_one_letter_code
_entity_poly.pdbx_strand_id
1 'polypeptide(L)'
;MGVAAAGALLTAVAPAVGVVDGSAPPAFTSWPLLAPLALLPTALAALFLVRGQVLTAAAALVAPAVFAVGRLLDDLHLLVDPVDAARPELFRLTSLEPPAPAAGLWLLLAGHVLLVVAGVLATLGAEPDVRSERASFVLPATAGTLAGLGLFTAPFTSTDALIPARGTFDSPTLPMLGGLVLTLAAPALAVLAASATTHEARKGGLVGLAAVVLAVALPPVVTGFVVDGVGPAVGPFLALAAAVALAWPQRAVKDEDVEEHAVALPGARRLHVIAAVLGLVAAAAAAVGASTDHLVLPDGFPPPADYAARLLWPAAIATGVLAAALPVKAAVRPAFTVVTATVALAAAVALDAVFTATKVDVVQPGVGVWFTAGAVVAAAAAAATAALAGAVERDEVGTSPTEPALPLVAATLIAVLLALGAFALPVLRAPDYVPIGAFGLRVGSSGLLVALLAVVVAGVVALKARPGRGAALLLGAAVVTAVRAWEYPLTAARAAEAAPGPGLWLAAAATVAFIVAGALRTAR
;
A
#
# COMPACT_ATOMS: atom_id res chain seq x y z
N MET A 1 20.67 -11.15 12.16
CA MET A 1 21.57 -10.02 12.49
C MET A 1 22.73 -9.83 11.51
N GLY A 2 23.58 -10.83 11.28
CA GLY A 2 24.72 -10.67 10.35
C GLY A 2 24.34 -10.12 8.97
N VAL A 3 23.25 -10.64 8.39
CA VAL A 3 22.70 -10.17 7.10
C VAL A 3 22.25 -8.69 7.18
N ALA A 4 21.53 -8.30 8.24
CA ALA A 4 21.10 -6.90 8.44
C ALA A 4 22.30 -5.96 8.59
N ALA A 5 23.33 -6.36 9.35
CA ALA A 5 24.54 -5.58 9.56
C ALA A 5 25.31 -5.37 8.25
N ALA A 6 25.48 -6.43 7.45
CA ALA A 6 26.07 -6.33 6.13
C ALA A 6 25.27 -5.38 5.24
N GLY A 7 23.93 -5.54 5.18
CA GLY A 7 23.06 -4.66 4.39
C GLY A 7 23.20 -3.18 4.79
N ALA A 8 23.11 -2.88 6.08
CA ALA A 8 23.22 -1.52 6.60
C ALA A 8 24.60 -0.90 6.37
N LEU A 9 25.69 -1.69 6.49
CA LEU A 9 27.04 -1.23 6.20
C LEU A 9 27.22 -0.88 4.71
N LEU A 10 26.71 -1.71 3.80
CA LEU A 10 26.77 -1.42 2.37
C LEU A 10 26.00 -0.13 2.03
N THR A 11 24.78 0.03 2.56
CA THR A 11 23.98 1.26 2.40
C THR A 11 24.67 2.48 3.01
N ALA A 12 25.37 2.33 4.14
CA ALA A 12 26.08 3.43 4.80
C ALA A 12 27.34 3.88 4.05
N VAL A 13 28.06 2.95 3.43
CA VAL A 13 29.31 3.22 2.70
C VAL A 13 29.05 3.70 1.27
N ALA A 14 27.92 3.30 0.67
CA ALA A 14 27.56 3.63 -0.71
C ALA A 14 27.70 5.14 -1.07
N PRO A 15 27.18 6.10 -0.29
CA PRO A 15 27.33 7.53 -0.61
C PRO A 15 28.78 8.02 -0.56
N ALA A 16 29.63 7.44 0.30
CA ALA A 16 31.04 7.83 0.41
C ALA A 16 31.90 7.30 -0.74
N VAL A 17 31.50 6.16 -1.33
CA VAL A 17 32.14 5.59 -2.54
C VAL A 17 31.71 6.32 -3.81
N GLY A 18 30.52 6.93 -3.80
CA GLY A 18 29.92 7.60 -4.96
C GLY A 18 28.98 6.67 -5.72
N VAL A 19 27.71 7.09 -5.87
CA VAL A 19 26.68 6.28 -6.56
C VAL A 19 26.71 6.46 -8.08
N VAL A 20 27.20 7.60 -8.53
CA VAL A 20 27.46 7.91 -9.94
C VAL A 20 28.95 8.23 -10.11
N ASP A 21 29.40 8.30 -11.35
CA ASP A 21 30.74 8.73 -11.67
C ASP A 21 31.03 10.16 -11.18
N GLY A 22 32.31 10.56 -11.18
CA GLY A 22 32.73 11.86 -10.65
C GLY A 22 32.21 13.08 -11.43
N SER A 23 31.39 12.90 -12.46
CA SER A 23 30.81 14.00 -13.25
C SER A 23 29.76 14.79 -12.47
N ALA A 24 29.08 14.15 -11.50
CA ALA A 24 28.01 14.74 -10.71
C ALA A 24 28.23 14.47 -9.20
N PRO A 25 29.02 15.30 -8.49
CA PRO A 25 29.20 15.15 -7.05
C PRO A 25 27.89 15.44 -6.29
N PRO A 26 27.74 14.97 -5.04
CA PRO A 26 26.58 15.30 -4.20
C PRO A 26 26.50 16.81 -3.94
N ALA A 27 25.29 17.33 -3.77
CA ALA A 27 25.05 18.75 -3.54
C ALA A 27 25.67 19.26 -2.22
N PHE A 28 25.91 18.35 -1.26
CA PHE A 28 26.58 18.60 0.00
C PHE A 28 27.24 17.31 0.51
N THR A 29 28.14 17.42 1.48
CA THR A 29 28.81 16.26 2.12
C THR A 29 27.82 15.48 2.99
N SER A 30 27.00 14.65 2.36
CA SER A 30 25.85 13.96 2.97
C SER A 30 26.20 12.67 3.72
N TRP A 31 27.32 12.02 3.41
CA TRP A 31 27.69 10.73 4.00
C TRP A 31 27.72 10.71 5.54
N PRO A 32 28.15 11.77 6.27
CA PRO A 32 28.11 11.78 7.74
C PRO A 32 26.69 11.75 8.31
N LEU A 33 25.70 12.15 7.51
CA LEU A 33 24.28 12.06 7.85
C LEU A 33 23.70 10.70 7.41
N LEU A 34 24.00 10.26 6.19
CA LEU A 34 23.41 9.05 5.62
C LEU A 34 23.92 7.77 6.30
N ALA A 35 25.19 7.71 6.66
CA ALA A 35 25.78 6.55 7.33
C ALA A 35 25.11 6.20 8.68
N PRO A 36 24.96 7.12 9.65
CA PRO A 36 24.28 6.80 10.91
C PRO A 36 22.79 6.48 10.69
N LEU A 37 22.11 7.15 9.74
CA LEU A 37 20.71 6.84 9.44
C LEU A 37 20.52 5.44 8.84
N ALA A 38 21.43 4.99 7.97
CA ALA A 38 21.43 3.64 7.42
C ALA A 38 21.69 2.57 8.49
N LEU A 39 22.58 2.87 9.45
CA LEU A 39 22.93 1.97 10.54
C LEU A 39 21.88 1.91 11.65
N LEU A 40 21.09 2.99 11.84
CA LEU A 40 20.19 3.16 12.99
C LEU A 40 19.23 1.99 13.22
N PRO A 41 18.44 1.50 12.24
CA PRO A 41 17.48 0.42 12.52
C PRO A 41 18.17 -0.88 12.91
N THR A 42 19.30 -1.18 12.27
CA THR A 42 20.09 -2.40 12.54
C THR A 42 20.81 -2.31 13.89
N ALA A 43 21.33 -1.13 14.25
CA ALA A 43 21.95 -0.87 15.54
C ALA A 43 20.94 -1.03 16.70
N LEU A 44 19.70 -0.54 16.53
CA LEU A 44 18.63 -0.73 17.50
C LEU A 44 18.26 -2.20 17.66
N ALA A 45 18.11 -2.94 16.54
CA ALA A 45 17.87 -4.38 16.59
C ALA A 45 19.02 -5.14 17.29
N ALA A 46 20.28 -4.77 17.01
CA ALA A 46 21.45 -5.35 17.67
C ALA A 46 21.47 -5.04 19.17
N LEU A 47 21.12 -3.82 19.57
CA LEU A 47 21.04 -3.42 20.97
C LEU A 47 19.97 -4.24 21.72
N PHE A 48 18.80 -4.46 21.11
CA PHE A 48 17.77 -5.31 21.70
C PHE A 48 18.23 -6.76 21.81
N LEU A 49 18.93 -7.29 20.80
CA LEU A 49 19.47 -8.64 20.85
C LEU A 49 20.52 -8.81 21.96
N VAL A 50 21.44 -7.86 22.10
CA VAL A 50 22.46 -7.87 23.18
C VAL A 50 21.82 -7.79 24.56
N ARG A 51 20.65 -7.15 24.68
CA ARG A 51 19.84 -7.11 25.91
C ARG A 51 18.99 -8.36 26.13
N GLY A 52 19.13 -9.40 25.30
CA GLY A 52 18.34 -10.63 25.38
C GLY A 52 16.92 -10.51 24.85
N GLN A 53 16.54 -9.37 24.26
CA GLN A 53 15.19 -9.11 23.74
C GLN A 53 15.09 -9.58 22.28
N VAL A 54 15.20 -10.89 22.05
CA VAL A 54 15.27 -11.49 20.71
C VAL A 54 14.06 -11.14 19.85
N LEU A 55 12.87 -11.19 20.43
CA LEU A 55 11.61 -10.92 19.73
C LEU A 55 11.45 -9.43 19.41
N THR A 56 11.88 -8.54 20.32
CA THR A 56 11.96 -7.09 20.07
C THR A 56 12.92 -6.78 18.92
N ALA A 57 14.09 -7.44 18.90
CA ALA A 57 15.10 -7.27 17.85
C ALA A 57 14.58 -7.72 16.48
N ALA A 58 13.90 -8.87 16.41
CA ALA A 58 13.30 -9.38 15.18
C ALA A 58 12.21 -8.44 14.66
N ALA A 59 11.29 -7.99 15.52
CA ALA A 59 10.23 -7.06 15.16
C ALA A 59 10.76 -5.71 14.67
N ALA A 60 11.87 -5.23 15.23
CA ALA A 60 12.51 -3.98 14.82
C ALA A 60 13.07 -4.00 13.39
N LEU A 61 13.31 -5.18 12.81
CA LEU A 61 13.81 -5.32 11.43
C LEU A 61 12.71 -5.41 10.37
N VAL A 62 11.46 -5.64 10.77
CA VAL A 62 10.34 -5.84 9.81
C VAL A 62 10.07 -4.56 9.00
N ALA A 63 9.89 -3.42 9.67
CA ALA A 63 9.60 -2.17 8.98
C ALA A 63 10.77 -1.70 8.08
N PRO A 64 12.04 -1.72 8.54
CA PRO A 64 13.19 -1.43 7.69
C PRO A 64 13.26 -2.30 6.43
N ALA A 65 12.94 -3.60 6.54
CA ALA A 65 12.96 -4.51 5.40
C ALA A 65 11.88 -4.17 4.35
N VAL A 66 10.65 -3.84 4.79
CA VAL A 66 9.59 -3.42 3.87
C VAL A 66 9.92 -2.08 3.20
N PHE A 67 10.45 -1.12 3.97
CA PHE A 67 10.89 0.16 3.43
C PHE A 67 12.07 0.01 2.45
N ALA A 68 12.96 -0.95 2.66
CA ALA A 68 14.04 -1.26 1.73
C ALA A 68 13.51 -1.69 0.35
N VAL A 69 12.32 -2.29 0.25
CA VAL A 69 11.69 -2.60 -1.05
C VAL A 69 11.34 -1.31 -1.79
N GLY A 70 10.70 -0.35 -1.12
CA GLY A 70 10.36 0.94 -1.72
C GLY A 70 11.61 1.70 -2.17
N ARG A 71 12.60 1.81 -1.28
CA ARG A 71 13.88 2.48 -1.58
C ARG A 71 14.68 1.78 -2.68
N LEU A 72 14.61 0.45 -2.77
CA LEU A 72 15.23 -0.30 -3.86
C LEU A 72 14.63 0.09 -5.22
N LEU A 73 13.31 0.25 -5.30
CA LEU A 73 12.64 0.69 -6.53
C LEU A 73 13.04 2.13 -6.89
N ASP A 74 13.09 3.03 -5.90
CA ASP A 74 13.56 4.40 -6.09
C ASP A 74 15.01 4.44 -6.59
N ASP A 75 15.90 3.65 -5.98
CA ASP A 75 17.33 3.64 -6.32
C ASP A 75 17.63 2.88 -7.62
N LEU A 76 16.80 1.89 -8.02
CA LEU A 76 16.89 1.24 -9.33
C LEU A 76 16.62 2.20 -10.49
N HIS A 77 15.86 3.27 -10.25
CA HIS A 77 15.61 4.29 -11.26
C HIS A 77 16.89 4.96 -11.75
N LEU A 78 17.94 5.03 -10.91
CA LEU A 78 19.25 5.57 -11.26
C LEU A 78 19.95 4.79 -12.39
N LEU A 79 19.58 3.53 -12.62
CA LEU A 79 20.08 2.73 -13.74
C LEU A 79 19.31 2.99 -15.04
N VAL A 80 18.09 3.53 -14.95
CA VAL A 80 17.18 3.72 -16.08
C VAL A 80 17.26 5.15 -16.58
N ASP A 81 17.08 6.11 -15.68
CA ASP A 81 17.10 7.53 -15.99
C ASP A 81 17.59 8.34 -14.77
N PRO A 82 18.91 8.53 -14.61
CA PRO A 82 19.45 9.31 -13.51
C PRO A 82 19.14 10.82 -13.63
N VAL A 83 18.70 11.30 -14.80
CA VAL A 83 18.40 12.72 -15.01
C VAL A 83 17.15 13.14 -14.25
N ASP A 84 16.18 12.23 -14.18
CA ASP A 84 14.89 12.46 -13.55
C ASP A 84 14.85 12.09 -12.05
N ALA A 85 15.98 11.62 -11.50
CA ALA A 85 16.07 11.19 -10.10
C ALA A 85 16.41 12.34 -9.15
N ALA A 86 15.53 12.57 -8.17
CA ALA A 86 15.64 13.66 -7.19
C ALA A 86 16.40 13.25 -5.92
N ARG A 87 17.73 13.08 -5.99
CA ARG A 87 18.58 12.69 -4.84
C ARG A 87 19.80 13.60 -4.64
N PRO A 88 19.63 14.88 -4.29
CA PRO A 88 20.74 15.83 -4.13
C PRO A 88 21.78 15.40 -3.08
N GLU A 89 21.36 14.62 -2.09
CA GLU A 89 22.25 14.03 -1.11
C GLU A 89 23.16 12.94 -1.68
N LEU A 90 22.88 12.40 -2.87
CA LEU A 90 23.72 11.39 -3.52
C LEU A 90 24.50 11.95 -4.70
N PHE A 91 23.89 12.81 -5.52
CA PHE A 91 24.51 13.49 -6.65
C PHE A 91 23.68 14.72 -7.04
N ARG A 92 24.30 15.69 -7.71
CA ARG A 92 23.63 16.85 -8.31
C ARG A 92 24.09 17.01 -9.75
N LEU A 93 23.14 17.03 -10.67
CA LEU A 93 23.41 17.27 -12.09
C LEU A 93 23.82 18.73 -12.31
N THR A 94 24.82 18.93 -13.16
CA THR A 94 25.23 20.25 -13.67
C THR A 94 24.99 20.38 -15.17
N SER A 95 24.61 19.29 -15.84
CA SER A 95 24.28 19.23 -17.25
C SER A 95 23.20 18.16 -17.50
N LEU A 96 22.68 18.10 -18.72
CA LEU A 96 21.72 17.06 -19.15
C LEU A 96 22.43 15.78 -19.64
N GLU A 97 23.75 15.71 -19.57
CA GLU A 97 24.48 14.48 -19.87
C GLU A 97 24.25 13.48 -18.71
N PRO A 98 23.70 12.29 -18.97
CA PRO A 98 23.37 11.34 -17.91
C PRO A 98 24.67 10.80 -17.28
N PRO A 99 24.84 10.89 -15.95
CA PRO A 99 26.03 10.36 -15.30
C PRO A 99 25.99 8.82 -15.29
N ALA A 100 27.15 8.18 -15.41
CA ALA A 100 27.23 6.73 -15.39
C ALA A 100 27.11 6.18 -13.96
N PRO A 101 26.50 5.00 -13.76
CA PRO A 101 26.43 4.37 -12.44
C PRO A 101 27.83 3.95 -11.96
N ALA A 102 28.11 4.20 -10.68
CA ALA A 102 29.38 3.84 -10.03
C ALA A 102 29.23 2.74 -8.98
N ALA A 103 30.35 2.33 -8.37
CA ALA A 103 30.40 1.24 -7.40
C ALA A 103 29.44 1.46 -6.21
N GLY A 104 29.25 2.71 -5.75
CA GLY A 104 28.36 3.03 -4.64
C GLY A 104 26.90 2.66 -4.91
N LEU A 105 26.42 2.74 -6.16
CA LEU A 105 25.06 2.35 -6.50
C LEU A 105 24.85 0.84 -6.29
N TRP A 106 25.80 0.02 -6.72
CA TRP A 106 25.74 -1.43 -6.52
C TRP A 106 25.78 -1.81 -5.04
N LEU A 107 26.58 -1.12 -4.24
CA LEU A 107 26.59 -1.28 -2.77
C LEU A 107 25.22 -0.90 -2.18
N LEU A 108 24.61 0.19 -2.63
CA LEU A 108 23.30 0.65 -2.18
C LEU A 108 22.21 -0.39 -2.46
N LEU A 109 22.13 -0.87 -3.71
CA LEU A 109 21.17 -1.88 -4.15
C LEU A 109 21.35 -3.21 -3.39
N ALA A 110 22.59 -3.69 -3.27
CA ALA A 110 22.91 -4.89 -2.51
C ALA A 110 22.54 -4.73 -1.02
N GLY A 111 22.76 -3.54 -0.46
CA GLY A 111 22.36 -3.20 0.90
C GLY A 111 20.87 -3.36 1.15
N HIS A 112 20.03 -2.85 0.26
CA HIS A 112 18.57 -3.00 0.34
C HIS A 112 18.14 -4.46 0.22
N VAL A 113 18.71 -5.21 -0.72
CA VAL A 113 18.40 -6.65 -0.89
C VAL A 113 18.72 -7.44 0.39
N LEU A 114 19.88 -7.19 1.00
CA LEU A 114 20.26 -7.85 2.26
C LEU A 114 19.34 -7.44 3.42
N LEU A 115 18.90 -6.18 3.49
CA LEU A 115 17.91 -5.72 4.48
C LEU A 115 16.56 -6.43 4.30
N VAL A 116 16.09 -6.61 3.07
CA VAL A 116 14.87 -7.38 2.76
C VAL A 116 15.02 -8.82 3.24
N VAL A 117 16.12 -9.49 2.88
CA VAL A 117 16.41 -10.87 3.31
C VAL A 117 16.47 -10.95 4.84
N ALA A 118 17.10 -9.98 5.50
CA ALA A 118 17.19 -9.96 6.95
C ALA A 118 15.82 -9.85 7.64
N GLY A 119 14.90 -9.04 7.11
CA GLY A 119 13.53 -8.95 7.61
C GLY A 119 12.73 -10.23 7.41
N VAL A 120 12.89 -10.89 6.26
CA VAL A 120 12.27 -12.22 6.01
C VAL A 120 12.80 -13.25 7.01
N LEU A 121 14.10 -13.29 7.24
CA LEU A 121 14.69 -14.20 8.24
C LEU A 121 14.22 -13.89 9.66
N ALA A 122 13.99 -12.61 9.99
CA ALA A 122 13.50 -12.19 11.29
C ALA A 122 12.06 -12.66 11.57
N THR A 123 11.21 -12.80 10.54
CA THR A 123 9.82 -13.28 10.72
C THR A 123 9.70 -14.79 10.80
N LEU A 124 10.64 -15.55 10.22
CA LEU A 124 10.63 -17.02 10.23
C LEU A 124 10.95 -17.64 11.60
N GLY A 125 11.63 -16.91 12.49
CA GLY A 125 12.06 -17.41 13.80
C GLY A 125 11.13 -17.06 14.97
N ALA A 126 10.01 -16.37 14.73
CA ALA A 126 9.12 -15.90 15.79
C ALA A 126 8.01 -16.94 16.07
N GLU A 127 8.11 -17.63 17.21
CA GLU A 127 6.96 -18.41 17.72
C GLU A 127 5.90 -17.47 18.30
N PRO A 128 4.61 -17.70 18.01
CA PRO A 128 3.53 -16.90 18.58
C PRO A 128 3.37 -17.21 20.07
N ASP A 129 3.72 -16.24 20.93
CA ASP A 129 3.41 -16.32 22.36
C ASP A 129 1.91 -16.05 22.58
N VAL A 130 1.30 -16.80 23.50
CA VAL A 130 -0.16 -16.91 23.70
C VAL A 130 -0.70 -15.80 24.63
N ARG A 131 0.16 -14.95 25.18
CA ARG A 131 -0.25 -13.83 26.04
C ARG A 131 -0.60 -12.60 25.20
N SER A 132 -1.85 -12.16 25.36
CA SER A 132 -2.42 -10.97 24.72
C SER A 132 -2.42 -9.81 25.71
N GLU A 133 -1.56 -8.81 25.50
CA GLU A 133 -1.66 -7.53 26.22
C GLU A 133 -2.42 -6.49 25.38
N ARG A 134 -3.45 -5.84 25.96
CA ARG A 134 -4.17 -4.77 25.26
C ARG A 134 -3.32 -3.51 25.08
N ALA A 135 -3.22 -3.05 23.83
CA ALA A 135 -2.51 -1.82 23.45
C ALA A 135 -3.47 -0.66 23.18
N SER A 136 -2.98 0.57 23.33
CA SER A 136 -3.59 1.72 22.67
C SER A 136 -3.18 1.74 21.19
N PHE A 137 -4.18 1.71 20.30
CA PHE A 137 -3.99 1.71 18.84
C PHE A 137 -3.99 3.10 18.22
N VAL A 138 -4.53 4.10 18.93
CA VAL A 138 -4.83 5.41 18.36
C VAL A 138 -3.56 6.13 17.93
N LEU A 139 -2.57 6.22 18.82
CA LEU A 139 -1.33 6.96 18.54
C LEU A 139 -0.49 6.32 17.44
N PRO A 140 -0.23 4.99 17.42
CA PRO A 140 0.48 4.37 16.30
C PRO A 140 -0.27 4.49 14.97
N ALA A 141 -1.59 4.32 14.96
CA ALA A 141 -2.38 4.42 13.72
C ALA A 141 -2.36 5.85 13.16
N THR A 142 -2.54 6.87 14.00
CA THR A 142 -2.48 8.27 13.57
C THR A 142 -1.07 8.66 13.12
N ALA A 143 -0.03 8.25 13.86
CA ALA A 143 1.35 8.51 13.49
C ALA A 143 1.72 7.80 12.17
N GLY A 144 1.37 6.53 11.99
CA GLY A 144 1.60 5.82 10.73
C GLY A 144 0.89 6.46 9.54
N THR A 145 -0.33 6.97 9.75
CA THR A 145 -1.08 7.71 8.71
C THR A 145 -0.40 9.04 8.38
N LEU A 146 0.04 9.79 9.40
CA LEU A 146 0.79 11.04 9.20
C LEU A 146 2.12 10.81 8.49
N ALA A 147 2.82 9.71 8.81
CA ALA A 147 4.03 9.30 8.09
C ALA A 147 3.72 8.99 6.62
N GLY A 148 2.66 8.22 6.35
CA GLY A 148 2.22 7.93 4.98
C GLY A 148 1.92 9.20 4.18
N LEU A 149 1.16 10.14 4.76
CA LEU A 149 0.86 11.44 4.15
C LEU A 149 2.13 12.26 3.88
N GLY A 150 3.07 12.29 4.84
CA GLY A 150 4.33 13.02 4.69
C GLY A 150 5.22 12.45 3.58
N LEU A 151 5.28 11.12 3.48
CA LEU A 151 6.04 10.40 2.46
C LEU A 151 5.39 10.47 1.06
N PHE A 152 4.09 10.70 1.00
CA PHE A 152 3.35 10.81 -0.26
C PHE A 152 3.65 12.11 -1.02
N THR A 153 3.78 13.21 -0.27
CA THR A 153 4.03 14.55 -0.81
C THR A 153 5.47 14.74 -1.30
N ALA A 154 5.73 15.80 -2.08
CA ALA A 154 7.07 16.13 -2.55
C ALA A 154 8.08 16.28 -1.38
N PRO A 155 9.31 15.75 -1.53
CA PRO A 155 10.31 15.73 -0.46
C PRO A 155 10.90 17.12 -0.15
N PHE A 156 10.88 18.03 -1.11
CA PHE A 156 11.33 19.42 -0.98
C PHE A 156 10.67 20.27 -2.07
N THR A 157 10.83 21.59 -2.01
CA THR A 157 10.51 22.48 -3.13
C THR A 157 11.79 22.81 -3.90
N SER A 158 11.71 23.04 -5.21
CA SER A 158 12.89 23.36 -6.01
C SER A 158 12.58 24.46 -7.01
N THR A 159 13.48 25.44 -7.13
CA THR A 159 13.53 26.41 -8.22
C THR A 159 14.60 26.06 -9.27
N ASP A 160 15.36 24.99 -9.03
CA ASP A 160 16.40 24.49 -9.92
C ASP A 160 15.81 23.41 -10.86
N ALA A 161 15.87 23.64 -12.16
CA ALA A 161 15.35 22.72 -13.17
C ALA A 161 16.08 21.38 -13.20
N LEU A 162 17.32 21.32 -12.69
CA LEU A 162 18.12 20.08 -12.61
C LEU A 162 17.84 19.28 -11.33
N ILE A 163 16.98 19.78 -10.44
CA ILE A 163 16.57 19.09 -9.21
C ILE A 163 15.03 19.00 -9.19
N PRO A 164 14.44 17.94 -9.77
CA PRO A 164 12.99 17.81 -9.87
C PRO A 164 12.35 17.60 -8.49
N ALA A 165 11.53 18.54 -8.05
CA ALA A 165 10.73 18.44 -6.82
C ALA A 165 9.38 17.74 -7.10
N ARG A 166 9.38 16.42 -7.21
CA ARG A 166 8.18 15.62 -7.57
C ARG A 166 7.61 14.88 -6.34
N GLY A 167 6.29 14.86 -6.21
CA GLY A 167 5.59 13.97 -5.28
C GLY A 167 5.52 12.54 -5.81
N THR A 168 4.90 11.64 -5.04
CA THR A 168 4.81 10.21 -5.42
C THR A 168 4.16 10.00 -6.79
N PHE A 169 3.02 10.65 -7.07
CA PHE A 169 2.33 10.50 -8.37
C PHE A 169 2.93 11.29 -9.52
N ASP A 170 3.69 12.34 -9.23
CA ASP A 170 4.35 13.15 -10.26
C ASP A 170 5.68 12.51 -10.71
N SER A 171 6.13 11.48 -10.00
CA SER A 171 7.40 10.81 -10.23
C SER A 171 7.33 9.79 -11.38
N PRO A 172 8.47 9.44 -12.00
CA PRO A 172 8.55 8.33 -12.96
C PRO A 172 8.06 7.01 -12.34
N THR A 173 7.78 6.01 -13.18
CA THR A 173 7.08 4.78 -12.76
C THR A 173 7.77 4.02 -11.62
N LEU A 174 9.10 3.85 -11.66
CA LEU A 174 9.83 3.14 -10.62
C LEU A 174 9.80 3.88 -9.27
N PRO A 175 10.16 5.18 -9.18
CA PRO A 175 10.01 5.94 -7.94
C PRO A 175 8.56 6.13 -7.49
N MET A 176 7.59 6.19 -8.41
CA MET A 176 6.17 6.21 -8.05
C MET A 176 5.77 4.92 -7.33
N LEU A 177 6.18 3.75 -7.84
CA LEU A 177 5.90 2.47 -7.18
C LEU A 177 6.63 2.38 -5.83
N GLY A 178 7.90 2.81 -5.77
CA GLY A 178 8.67 2.87 -4.53
C GLY A 178 8.00 3.76 -3.47
N GLY A 179 7.67 5.00 -3.84
CA GLY A 179 6.93 5.95 -3.02
C GLY A 179 5.58 5.41 -2.54
N LEU A 180 4.78 4.78 -3.41
CA LEU A 180 3.50 4.16 -3.03
C LEU A 180 3.71 3.03 -2.01
N VAL A 181 4.75 2.20 -2.17
CA VAL A 181 5.11 1.18 -1.18
C VAL A 181 5.41 1.84 0.16
N LEU A 182 6.24 2.89 0.21
CA LEU A 182 6.57 3.61 1.45
C LEU A 182 5.34 4.26 2.11
N THR A 183 4.52 4.96 1.32
CA THR A 183 3.30 5.64 1.77
C THR A 183 2.29 4.67 2.38
N LEU A 184 2.09 3.50 1.77
CA LEU A 184 1.14 2.50 2.26
C LEU A 184 1.72 1.63 3.39
N ALA A 185 3.03 1.37 3.35
CA ALA A 185 3.71 0.58 4.36
C ALA A 185 3.70 1.28 5.73
N ALA A 186 3.90 2.59 5.78
CA ALA A 186 3.94 3.35 7.03
C ALA A 186 2.68 3.14 7.93
N PRO A 187 1.45 3.41 7.47
CA PRO A 187 0.25 3.17 8.28
C PRO A 187 0.02 1.68 8.53
N ALA A 188 0.22 0.81 7.53
CA ALA A 188 0.00 -0.63 7.69
C ALA A 188 0.92 -1.23 8.78
N LEU A 189 2.22 -0.90 8.75
CA LEU A 189 3.21 -1.40 9.70
C LEU A 189 3.05 -0.80 11.08
N ALA A 190 2.71 0.49 11.20
CA ALA A 190 2.48 1.12 12.50
C ALA A 190 1.36 0.41 13.26
N VAL A 191 0.33 0.08 12.50
CA VAL A 191 -0.83 -0.61 13.00
C VAL A 191 -0.55 -2.09 13.29
N LEU A 192 0.13 -2.80 12.38
CA LEU A 192 0.55 -4.20 12.60
C LEU A 192 1.44 -4.31 13.84
N ALA A 193 2.40 -3.41 14.00
CA ALA A 193 3.23 -3.33 15.19
C ALA A 193 2.41 -3.03 16.45
N ALA A 194 1.45 -2.10 16.39
CA ALA A 194 0.54 -1.83 17.50
C ALA A 194 -0.32 -3.04 17.89
N SER A 195 -0.70 -3.87 16.90
CA SER A 195 -1.47 -5.11 17.10
C SER A 195 -0.65 -6.31 17.58
N ALA A 196 0.66 -6.16 17.79
CA ALA A 196 1.46 -7.23 18.34
C ALA A 196 0.98 -7.60 19.76
N THR A 197 0.88 -8.91 20.00
CA THR A 197 0.36 -9.50 21.23
C THR A 197 1.27 -9.28 22.44
N THR A 198 2.58 -9.16 22.19
CA THR A 198 3.58 -8.93 23.23
C THR A 198 4.09 -7.48 23.21
N HIS A 199 4.37 -6.94 24.41
CA HIS A 199 5.03 -5.64 24.55
C HIS A 199 6.34 -5.56 23.77
N GLU A 200 7.10 -6.66 23.75
CA GLU A 200 8.38 -6.77 23.04
C GLU A 200 8.24 -6.59 21.52
N ALA A 201 7.34 -7.31 20.85
CA ALA A 201 7.14 -7.16 19.40
C ALA A 201 6.58 -5.77 19.08
N ARG A 202 5.66 -5.26 19.91
CA ARG A 202 5.09 -3.93 19.72
C ARG A 202 6.16 -2.85 19.80
N LYS A 203 6.96 -2.87 20.87
CA LYS A 203 8.07 -1.94 21.08
C LYS A 203 9.07 -2.04 19.93
N GLY A 204 9.48 -3.25 19.57
CA GLY A 204 10.43 -3.50 18.49
C GLY A 204 9.91 -2.96 17.16
N GLY A 205 8.70 -3.34 16.76
CA GLY A 205 8.09 -2.92 15.51
C GLY A 205 7.88 -1.41 15.40
N LEU A 206 7.41 -0.76 16.47
CA LEU A 206 7.20 0.70 16.47
C LEU A 206 8.52 1.48 16.45
N VAL A 207 9.51 1.07 17.23
CA VAL A 207 10.83 1.70 17.25
C VAL A 207 11.57 1.46 15.92
N GLY A 208 11.46 0.27 15.34
CA GLY A 208 12.00 -0.04 14.02
C GLY A 208 11.37 0.81 12.91
N LEU A 209 10.04 0.98 12.95
CA LEU A 209 9.32 1.85 12.02
C LEU A 209 9.72 3.32 12.20
N ALA A 210 9.79 3.80 13.43
CA ALA A 210 10.25 5.16 13.72
C ALA A 210 11.65 5.43 13.17
N ALA A 211 12.58 4.48 13.38
CA ALA A 211 13.95 4.57 12.89
C ALA A 211 14.05 4.64 11.37
N VAL A 212 13.27 3.83 10.63
CA VAL A 212 13.32 3.86 9.17
C VAL A 212 12.59 5.08 8.59
N VAL A 213 11.48 5.52 9.18
CA VAL A 213 10.80 6.76 8.77
C VAL A 213 11.73 7.96 8.97
N LEU A 214 12.45 8.03 10.10
CA LEU A 214 13.49 9.03 10.33
C LEU A 214 14.59 8.98 9.25
N ALA A 215 15.07 7.79 8.92
CA ALA A 215 16.11 7.58 7.90
C ALA A 215 15.69 7.94 6.46
N VAL A 216 14.38 7.99 6.18
CA VAL A 216 13.84 8.42 4.89
C VAL A 216 13.50 9.91 4.88
N ALA A 217 12.93 10.44 5.97
CA ALA A 217 12.44 11.81 6.02
C ALA A 217 13.52 12.86 6.33
N LEU A 218 14.60 12.49 7.04
CA LEU A 218 15.60 13.47 7.45
C LEU A 218 16.48 14.00 6.30
N PRO A 219 16.95 13.19 5.33
CA PRO A 219 17.79 13.70 4.24
C PRO A 219 17.13 14.83 3.42
N PRO A 220 15.86 14.72 2.98
CA PRO A 220 15.18 15.82 2.29
C PRO A 220 15.08 17.12 3.09
N VAL A 221 14.89 17.04 4.41
CA VAL A 221 14.87 18.23 5.28
C VAL A 221 16.22 18.92 5.26
N VAL A 222 17.31 18.18 5.41
CA VAL A 222 18.67 18.74 5.37
C VAL A 222 18.95 19.33 3.98
N THR A 223 18.56 18.64 2.91
CA THR A 223 18.67 19.15 1.54
C THR A 223 17.99 20.51 1.39
N GLY A 224 16.75 20.67 1.86
CA GLY A 224 16.00 21.92 1.77
C GLY A 224 16.56 23.09 2.59
N PHE A 225 17.55 22.86 3.47
CA PHE A 225 18.24 23.92 4.21
C PHE A 225 19.67 24.17 3.75
N VAL A 226 20.32 23.17 3.13
CA VAL A 226 21.76 23.23 2.79
C VAL A 226 21.98 23.48 1.30
N VAL A 227 21.06 23.06 0.43
CA VAL A 227 21.25 23.14 -1.03
C VAL A 227 20.61 24.40 -1.61
N ASP A 228 21.42 25.23 -2.26
CA ASP A 228 20.94 26.42 -2.94
C ASP A 228 19.92 26.09 -4.04
N GLY A 229 18.80 26.82 -4.04
CA GLY A 229 17.69 26.62 -4.99
C GLY A 229 16.70 25.54 -4.59
N VAL A 230 16.91 24.88 -3.45
CA VAL A 230 16.00 23.89 -2.86
C VAL A 230 15.48 24.41 -1.53
N GLY A 231 14.16 24.30 -1.30
CA GLY A 231 13.49 24.75 -0.09
C GLY A 231 12.81 23.61 0.68
N PRO A 232 12.48 23.83 1.97
CA PRO A 232 11.79 22.83 2.77
C PRO A 232 10.33 22.62 2.29
N ALA A 233 9.90 21.36 2.22
CA ALA A 233 8.50 20.98 2.01
C ALA A 233 7.87 20.44 3.30
N VAL A 234 6.55 20.54 3.42
CA VAL A 234 5.80 20.12 4.64
C VAL A 234 5.88 18.60 4.88
N GLY A 235 5.95 17.81 3.80
CA GLY A 235 5.90 16.35 3.84
C GLY A 235 6.87 15.68 4.81
N PRO A 236 8.18 15.88 4.64
CA PRO A 236 9.18 15.32 5.54
C PRO A 236 8.99 15.71 7.01
N PHE A 237 8.52 16.92 7.33
CA PHE A 237 8.25 17.31 8.72
C PHE A 237 7.10 16.53 9.34
N LEU A 238 6.05 16.21 8.57
CA LEU A 238 4.96 15.33 9.03
C LEU A 238 5.50 13.93 9.32
N ALA A 239 6.35 13.39 8.44
CA ALA A 239 6.99 12.10 8.63
C ALA A 239 7.93 12.07 9.85
N LEU A 240 8.70 13.14 10.09
CA LEU A 240 9.53 13.27 11.29
C LEU A 240 8.69 13.36 12.58
N ALA A 241 7.61 14.14 12.58
CA ALA A 241 6.71 14.22 13.73
C ALA A 241 6.07 12.85 14.04
N ALA A 242 5.69 12.11 13.00
CA ALA A 242 5.20 10.75 13.11
C ALA A 242 6.27 9.78 13.65
N ALA A 243 7.53 9.88 13.21
CA ALA A 243 8.62 9.07 13.74
C ALA A 243 8.82 9.29 15.25
N VAL A 244 8.75 10.54 15.71
CA VAL A 244 8.82 10.87 17.15
C VAL A 244 7.63 10.25 17.91
N ALA A 245 6.42 10.37 17.36
CA ALA A 245 5.21 9.80 17.97
C ALA A 245 5.25 8.26 18.04
N LEU A 246 5.82 7.60 17.04
CA LEU A 246 6.00 6.13 16.99
C LEU A 246 7.06 5.65 17.98
N ALA A 247 8.15 6.41 18.15
CA ALA A 247 9.20 6.10 19.12
C ALA A 247 8.78 6.40 20.57
N TRP A 248 7.69 7.16 20.77
CA TRP A 248 7.23 7.54 22.09
C TRP A 248 6.77 6.31 22.89
N PRO A 249 7.20 6.16 24.17
CA PRO A 249 6.84 5.01 24.98
C PRO A 249 5.31 4.92 25.14
N GLN A 250 4.74 3.86 24.58
CA GLN A 250 3.32 3.56 24.72
C GLN A 250 3.09 3.01 26.13
N ARG A 251 2.30 3.72 26.94
CA ARG A 251 1.87 3.19 28.24
C ARG A 251 0.93 2.02 27.99
N ALA A 252 1.27 0.86 28.55
CA ALA A 252 0.32 -0.24 28.64
C ALA A 252 -0.90 0.27 29.43
N VAL A 253 -2.10 0.01 28.93
CA VAL A 253 -3.31 0.24 29.72
C VAL A 253 -3.28 -0.82 30.82
N LYS A 254 -3.20 -0.38 32.07
CA LYS A 254 -3.20 -1.27 33.23
C LYS A 254 -4.54 -2.00 33.26
N ASP A 255 -4.53 -3.33 33.30
CA ASP A 255 -5.74 -4.11 33.53
C ASP A 255 -6.30 -3.72 34.91
N GLU A 256 -7.43 -3.01 34.91
CA GLU A 256 -8.34 -3.09 36.03
C GLU A 256 -9.10 -4.42 35.87
N ASP A 257 -9.18 -5.20 36.94
CA ASP A 257 -9.82 -6.52 37.00
C ASP A 257 -11.26 -6.44 36.47
N VAL A 258 -11.45 -6.71 35.17
CA VAL A 258 -12.77 -6.88 34.56
C VAL A 258 -12.99 -8.37 34.41
N GLU A 259 -13.89 -8.90 35.24
CA GLU A 259 -14.35 -10.27 35.23
C GLU A 259 -14.59 -10.80 33.82
N GLU A 260 -14.12 -12.04 33.61
CA GLU A 260 -14.22 -12.85 32.41
C GLU A 260 -15.69 -13.14 32.06
N HIS A 261 -16.37 -12.16 31.49
CA HIS A 261 -17.61 -12.36 30.75
C HIS A 261 -17.29 -12.26 29.26
N ALA A 262 -17.79 -13.22 28.49
CA ALA A 262 -17.71 -13.30 27.03
C ALA A 262 -18.49 -12.16 26.35
N VAL A 263 -18.06 -10.92 26.57
CA VAL A 263 -18.64 -9.68 26.06
C VAL A 263 -17.67 -9.15 25.00
N ALA A 264 -18.13 -9.12 23.75
CA ALA A 264 -17.40 -8.52 22.63
C ALA A 264 -16.87 -7.14 23.02
N LEU A 265 -15.56 -6.93 22.87
CA LEU A 265 -14.92 -5.76 23.42
C LEU A 265 -15.46 -4.47 22.77
N PRO A 266 -15.70 -3.40 23.55
CA PRO A 266 -16.11 -2.11 23.02
C PRO A 266 -15.22 -1.60 21.87
N GLY A 267 -13.95 -2.04 21.83
CA GLY A 267 -12.98 -1.73 20.79
C GLY A 267 -13.31 -2.32 19.41
N ALA A 268 -13.72 -3.59 19.32
CA ALA A 268 -14.03 -4.24 18.04
C ALA A 268 -15.25 -3.59 17.37
N ARG A 269 -16.29 -3.29 18.16
CA ARG A 269 -17.47 -2.56 17.68
C ARG A 269 -17.11 -1.15 17.20
N ARG A 270 -16.23 -0.44 17.90
CA ARG A 270 -15.74 0.88 17.45
C ARG A 270 -14.97 0.78 16.14
N LEU A 271 -14.11 -0.23 15.98
CA LEU A 271 -13.38 -0.46 14.72
C LEU A 271 -14.34 -0.80 13.56
N HIS A 272 -15.39 -1.59 13.79
CA HIS A 272 -16.44 -1.84 12.79
C HIS A 272 -17.16 -0.56 12.39
N VAL A 273 -17.51 0.29 13.35
CA VAL A 273 -18.15 1.59 13.08
C VAL A 273 -17.22 2.51 12.30
N ILE A 274 -15.94 2.62 12.68
CA ILE A 274 -14.96 3.45 11.96
C ILE A 274 -14.78 2.94 10.53
N ALA A 275 -14.56 1.63 10.36
CA ALA A 275 -14.45 1.01 9.03
C ALA A 275 -15.71 1.21 8.19
N ALA A 276 -16.89 1.11 8.80
CA ALA A 276 -18.17 1.36 8.15
C ALA A 276 -18.32 2.82 7.70
N VAL A 277 -18.00 3.77 8.57
CA VAL A 277 -18.06 5.20 8.25
C VAL A 277 -17.09 5.53 7.11
N LEU A 278 -15.84 5.07 7.20
CA LEU A 278 -14.85 5.26 6.12
C LEU A 278 -15.29 4.60 4.81
N GLY A 279 -15.88 3.40 4.88
CA GLY A 279 -16.45 2.71 3.72
C GLY A 279 -17.63 3.45 3.09
N LEU A 280 -18.51 4.04 3.90
CA LEU A 280 -19.62 4.88 3.43
C LEU A 280 -19.11 6.17 2.80
N VAL A 281 -18.08 6.80 3.38
CA VAL A 281 -17.41 7.97 2.78
C VAL A 281 -16.79 7.59 1.45
N ALA A 282 -16.10 6.45 1.36
CA ALA A 282 -15.52 5.95 0.12
C ALA A 282 -16.61 5.69 -0.94
N ALA A 283 -17.71 5.05 -0.56
CA ALA A 283 -18.83 4.78 -1.45
C ALA A 283 -19.51 6.07 -1.94
N ALA A 284 -19.73 7.03 -1.04
CA ALA A 284 -20.31 8.33 -1.39
C ALA A 284 -19.39 9.11 -2.33
N ALA A 285 -18.10 9.19 -2.02
CA ALA A 285 -17.10 9.84 -2.86
C ALA A 285 -16.99 9.16 -4.23
N ALA A 286 -17.02 7.83 -4.30
CA ALA A 286 -17.04 7.08 -5.56
C ALA A 286 -18.30 7.36 -6.38
N ALA A 287 -19.47 7.45 -5.74
CA ALA A 287 -20.73 7.78 -6.41
C ALA A 287 -20.75 9.23 -6.93
N VAL A 288 -20.23 10.19 -6.15
CA VAL A 288 -20.06 11.58 -6.59
C VAL A 288 -19.07 11.65 -7.74
N GLY A 289 -17.92 10.96 -7.64
CA GLY A 289 -16.96 10.82 -8.72
C GLY A 289 -17.62 10.27 -9.99
N ALA A 290 -18.42 9.20 -9.89
CA ALA A 290 -19.15 8.60 -11.00
C ALA A 290 -20.19 9.53 -11.67
N SER A 291 -20.62 10.58 -10.97
CA SER A 291 -21.69 11.48 -11.39
C SER A 291 -21.19 12.88 -11.77
N THR A 292 -19.89 13.11 -11.68
CA THR A 292 -19.27 14.41 -11.95
C THR A 292 -18.23 14.27 -13.04
N ASP A 293 -17.99 15.35 -13.78
CA ASP A 293 -17.05 15.31 -14.89
C ASP A 293 -15.61 15.19 -14.37
N HIS A 294 -14.87 14.24 -14.93
CA HIS A 294 -13.44 14.06 -14.67
C HIS A 294 -12.55 14.91 -15.58
N LEU A 295 -13.10 15.42 -16.68
CA LEU A 295 -12.38 16.22 -17.67
C LEU A 295 -13.14 17.50 -17.97
N VAL A 296 -12.42 18.60 -17.95
CA VAL A 296 -12.91 19.92 -18.37
C VAL A 296 -12.16 20.30 -19.64
N LEU A 297 -12.91 20.65 -20.69
CA LEU A 297 -12.40 21.16 -21.96
C LEU A 297 -12.69 22.66 -22.09
N PRO A 298 -11.99 23.37 -22.98
CA PRO A 298 -12.31 24.76 -23.29
C PRO A 298 -13.70 24.91 -23.88
N ASP A 299 -14.23 26.13 -23.73
CA ASP A 299 -15.50 26.53 -24.29
C ASP A 299 -15.57 26.26 -25.81
N GLY A 300 -16.68 25.65 -26.26
CA GLY A 300 -16.93 25.32 -27.66
C GLY A 300 -16.73 23.85 -28.03
N PHE A 301 -16.20 23.02 -27.12
CA PHE A 301 -16.13 21.56 -27.30
C PHE A 301 -17.19 20.84 -26.46
N PRO A 302 -17.88 19.82 -27.02
CA PRO A 302 -18.81 19.02 -26.23
C PRO A 302 -18.05 18.23 -25.14
N PRO A 303 -18.61 18.10 -23.92
CA PRO A 303 -17.98 17.32 -22.86
C PRO A 303 -17.90 15.84 -23.27
N PRO A 304 -16.74 15.18 -23.09
CA PRO A 304 -16.54 13.80 -23.44
C PRO A 304 -17.33 12.93 -22.46
N ALA A 305 -18.01 11.90 -22.97
CA ALA A 305 -18.65 10.94 -22.12
C ALA A 305 -17.59 10.11 -21.36
N ASP A 306 -17.54 10.23 -20.04
CA ASP A 306 -16.65 9.42 -19.22
C ASP A 306 -17.23 8.02 -18.97
N TYR A 307 -16.98 7.14 -19.94
CA TYR A 307 -17.35 5.73 -19.83
C TYR A 307 -16.54 4.99 -18.77
N ALA A 308 -15.30 5.42 -18.47
CA ALA A 308 -14.42 4.76 -17.52
C ALA A 308 -14.91 4.94 -16.08
N ALA A 309 -15.44 6.12 -15.76
CA ALA A 309 -16.05 6.43 -14.47
C ALA A 309 -17.28 5.58 -14.13
N ARG A 310 -17.97 4.99 -15.13
CA ARG A 310 -19.19 4.19 -14.89
C ARG A 310 -18.97 2.97 -14.00
N LEU A 311 -17.74 2.45 -13.96
CA LEU A 311 -17.39 1.32 -13.09
C LEU A 311 -17.36 1.72 -11.60
N LEU A 312 -17.35 3.03 -11.28
CA LEU A 312 -17.43 3.52 -9.90
C LEU A 312 -18.80 3.25 -9.27
N TRP A 313 -19.88 3.18 -10.05
CA TRP A 313 -21.21 2.86 -9.54
C TRP A 313 -21.31 1.48 -8.87
N PRO A 314 -20.95 0.37 -9.54
CA PRO A 314 -20.97 -0.93 -8.88
C PRO A 314 -19.99 -1.02 -7.70
N ALA A 315 -18.84 -0.34 -7.77
CA ALA A 315 -17.90 -0.27 -6.65
C ALA A 315 -18.49 0.47 -5.44
N ALA A 316 -19.15 1.62 -5.67
CA ALA A 316 -19.84 2.41 -4.65
C ALA A 316 -20.99 1.62 -4.02
N ILE A 317 -21.83 0.95 -4.82
CA ILE A 317 -22.95 0.14 -4.32
C ILE A 317 -22.43 -1.02 -3.48
N ALA A 318 -21.48 -1.79 -3.99
CA ALA A 318 -20.93 -2.94 -3.29
C ALA A 318 -20.28 -2.54 -1.95
N THR A 319 -19.45 -1.50 -1.98
CA THR A 319 -18.77 -0.99 -0.78
C THR A 319 -19.77 -0.39 0.21
N GLY A 320 -20.72 0.42 -0.26
CA GLY A 320 -21.72 1.10 0.58
C GLY A 320 -22.68 0.13 1.27
N VAL A 321 -23.17 -0.89 0.57
CA VAL A 321 -24.05 -1.92 1.16
C VAL A 321 -23.34 -2.69 2.27
N LEU A 322 -22.11 -3.14 2.04
CA LEU A 322 -21.35 -3.88 3.04
C LEU A 322 -20.90 -2.99 4.20
N ALA A 323 -20.57 -1.72 3.93
CA ALA A 323 -20.27 -0.73 4.97
C ALA A 323 -21.48 -0.50 5.88
N ALA A 324 -22.68 -0.32 5.31
CA ALA A 324 -23.91 -0.14 6.08
C ALA A 324 -24.29 -1.38 6.91
N ALA A 325 -23.98 -2.59 6.41
CA ALA A 325 -24.24 -3.83 7.12
C ALA A 325 -23.24 -4.12 8.25
N LEU A 326 -22.01 -3.64 8.13
CA LEU A 326 -20.91 -3.90 9.06
C LEU A 326 -21.21 -3.60 10.54
N PRO A 327 -21.81 -2.46 10.94
CA PRO A 327 -22.08 -2.17 12.35
C PRO A 327 -23.17 -3.08 12.96
N VAL A 328 -23.98 -3.74 12.13
CA VAL A 328 -25.08 -4.64 12.55
C VAL A 328 -24.65 -6.11 12.48
N LYS A 329 -23.81 -6.46 11.51
CA LYS A 329 -23.36 -7.85 11.25
C LYS A 329 -21.85 -7.91 11.08
N ALA A 330 -21.13 -8.14 12.17
CA ALA A 330 -19.67 -8.35 12.17
C ALA A 330 -19.20 -9.45 11.19
N ALA A 331 -20.05 -10.46 10.92
CA ALA A 331 -19.79 -11.53 9.97
C ALA A 331 -19.52 -11.02 8.53
N VAL A 332 -19.98 -9.82 8.18
CA VAL A 332 -19.81 -9.20 6.85
C VAL A 332 -18.41 -8.59 6.67
N ARG A 333 -17.70 -8.30 7.76
CA ARG A 333 -16.38 -7.64 7.74
C ARG A 333 -15.36 -8.25 6.77
N PRO A 334 -15.18 -9.59 6.68
CA PRO A 334 -14.20 -10.14 5.75
C PRO A 334 -14.57 -9.85 4.29
N ALA A 335 -15.86 -9.96 3.94
CA ALA A 335 -16.34 -9.60 2.61
C ALA A 335 -16.12 -8.10 2.34
N PHE A 336 -16.48 -7.24 3.30
CA PHE A 336 -16.28 -5.79 3.21
C PHE A 336 -14.82 -5.44 2.93
N THR A 337 -13.89 -6.05 3.66
CA THR A 337 -12.44 -5.80 3.51
C THR A 337 -11.99 -6.05 2.07
N VAL A 338 -12.42 -7.16 1.45
CA VAL A 338 -12.07 -7.50 0.06
C VAL A 338 -12.76 -6.60 -0.94
N VAL A 339 -14.03 -6.26 -0.71
CA VAL A 339 -14.85 -5.44 -1.63
C VAL A 339 -14.36 -4.00 -1.73
N THR A 340 -13.68 -3.45 -0.71
CA THR A 340 -13.04 -2.13 -0.84
C THR A 340 -12.10 -2.03 -2.04
N ALA A 341 -11.49 -3.14 -2.49
CA ALA A 341 -10.63 -3.18 -3.67
C ALA A 341 -11.38 -2.89 -4.99
N THR A 342 -12.72 -2.99 -5.01
CA THR A 342 -13.53 -2.56 -6.17
C THR A 342 -13.42 -1.07 -6.42
N VAL A 343 -13.21 -0.26 -5.38
CA VAL A 343 -13.00 1.19 -5.51
C VAL A 343 -11.68 1.46 -6.21
N ALA A 344 -10.59 0.80 -5.80
CA ALA A 344 -9.29 0.91 -6.46
C ALA A 344 -9.36 0.44 -7.93
N LEU A 345 -10.05 -0.67 -8.20
CA LEU A 345 -10.28 -1.19 -9.55
C LEU A 345 -10.95 -0.15 -10.45
N ALA A 346 -12.07 0.42 -10.01
CA ALA A 346 -12.84 1.37 -10.79
C ALA A 346 -12.15 2.73 -10.91
N ALA A 347 -11.58 3.24 -9.81
CA ALA A 347 -10.92 4.53 -9.76
C ALA A 347 -9.67 4.57 -10.65
N ALA A 348 -8.84 3.52 -10.63
CA ALA A 348 -7.63 3.49 -11.44
C ALA A 348 -7.94 3.56 -12.95
N VAL A 349 -9.00 2.89 -13.40
CA VAL A 349 -9.43 2.93 -14.81
C VAL A 349 -9.94 4.33 -15.19
N ALA A 350 -10.71 4.98 -14.33
CA ALA A 350 -11.18 6.35 -14.56
C ALA A 350 -10.02 7.37 -14.57
N LEU A 351 -9.14 7.29 -13.58
CA LEU A 351 -7.99 8.20 -13.45
C LEU A 351 -6.96 8.01 -14.57
N ASP A 352 -6.78 6.79 -15.09
CA ASP A 352 -5.88 6.54 -16.23
C ASP A 352 -6.30 7.30 -17.49
N ALA A 353 -7.62 7.39 -17.74
CA ALA A 353 -8.15 8.21 -18.83
C ALA A 353 -7.83 9.69 -18.63
N VAL A 354 -7.94 10.18 -17.39
CA VAL A 354 -7.62 11.57 -17.02
C VAL A 354 -6.14 11.85 -17.23
N PHE A 355 -5.24 11.04 -16.64
CA PHE A 355 -3.79 11.21 -16.79
C PHE A 355 -3.33 11.13 -18.24
N THR A 356 -4.04 10.37 -19.08
CA THR A 356 -3.74 10.32 -20.52
C THR A 356 -4.21 11.59 -21.22
N ALA A 357 -5.41 12.09 -20.90
CA ALA A 357 -6.00 13.27 -21.52
C ALA A 357 -5.32 14.58 -21.11
N THR A 358 -4.93 14.74 -19.85
CA THR A 358 -4.27 15.94 -19.32
C THR A 358 -2.83 16.11 -19.79
N LYS A 359 -2.29 15.17 -20.59
CA LYS A 359 -1.03 15.38 -21.34
C LYS A 359 -1.20 16.38 -22.49
N VAL A 360 -2.44 16.68 -22.86
CA VAL A 360 -2.77 17.77 -23.76
C VAL A 360 -3.04 19.00 -22.89
N ASP A 361 -2.22 20.04 -23.02
CA ASP A 361 -2.20 21.24 -22.15
C ASP A 361 -3.56 21.94 -21.97
N VAL A 362 -4.45 21.72 -22.93
CA VAL A 362 -5.76 22.35 -23.04
C VAL A 362 -6.83 21.63 -22.19
N VAL A 363 -6.56 20.39 -21.75
CA VAL A 363 -7.49 19.56 -20.98
C VAL A 363 -7.15 19.61 -19.50
N GLN A 364 -8.14 19.95 -18.66
CA GLN A 364 -7.96 20.05 -17.21
C GLN A 364 -8.69 18.95 -16.45
N PRO A 365 -8.17 18.53 -15.28
CA PRO A 365 -8.88 17.60 -14.41
C PRO A 365 -10.13 18.27 -13.83
N GLY A 366 -11.27 17.62 -14.00
CA GLY A 366 -12.54 18.03 -13.42
C GLY A 366 -12.70 17.67 -11.95
N VAL A 367 -13.80 18.10 -11.35
CA VAL A 367 -14.09 17.88 -9.93
C VAL A 367 -14.21 16.39 -9.58
N GLY A 368 -14.66 15.56 -10.52
CA GLY A 368 -14.81 14.11 -10.32
C GLY A 368 -13.50 13.39 -10.02
N VAL A 369 -12.36 13.94 -10.47
CA VAL A 369 -11.01 13.42 -10.19
C VAL A 369 -10.75 13.41 -8.68
N TRP A 370 -11.04 14.51 -8.00
CA TRP A 370 -10.76 14.67 -6.57
C TRP A 370 -11.64 13.77 -5.71
N PHE A 371 -12.93 13.63 -6.06
CA PHE A 371 -13.82 12.68 -5.39
C PHE A 371 -13.40 11.23 -5.62
N THR A 372 -12.95 10.90 -6.83
CA THR A 372 -12.45 9.56 -7.15
C THR A 372 -11.16 9.24 -6.39
N ALA A 373 -10.22 10.18 -6.32
CA ALA A 373 -8.99 10.03 -5.52
C ALA A 373 -9.31 9.91 -4.01
N GLY A 374 -10.21 10.76 -3.50
CA GLY A 374 -10.68 10.70 -2.12
C GLY A 374 -11.35 9.36 -1.78
N ALA A 375 -12.10 8.80 -2.72
CA ALA A 375 -12.72 7.47 -2.57
C ALA A 375 -11.67 6.37 -2.38
N VAL A 376 -10.57 6.41 -3.14
CA VAL A 376 -9.45 5.44 -3.00
C VAL A 376 -8.81 5.54 -1.62
N VAL A 377 -8.51 6.75 -1.16
CA VAL A 377 -7.91 6.98 0.17
C VAL A 377 -8.84 6.48 1.28
N ALA A 378 -10.13 6.83 1.21
CA ALA A 378 -11.12 6.39 2.18
C ALA A 378 -11.32 4.87 2.15
N ALA A 379 -11.35 4.25 0.97
CA ALA A 379 -11.45 2.80 0.81
C ALA A 379 -10.24 2.07 1.41
N ALA A 380 -9.02 2.59 1.18
CA ALA A 380 -7.80 2.05 1.77
C ALA A 380 -7.82 2.14 3.30
N ALA A 381 -8.22 3.29 3.85
CA ALA A 381 -8.37 3.48 5.29
C ALA A 381 -9.44 2.55 5.88
N ALA A 382 -10.56 2.34 5.16
CA ALA A 382 -11.61 1.42 5.56
C ALA A 382 -11.14 -0.04 5.55
N ALA A 383 -10.41 -0.44 4.50
CA ALA A 383 -9.83 -1.77 4.36
C ALA A 383 -8.83 -2.06 5.48
N ALA A 384 -7.92 -1.11 5.74
CA ALA A 384 -6.97 -1.19 6.85
C ALA A 384 -7.72 -1.36 8.17
N THR A 385 -8.65 -0.46 8.50
CA THR A 385 -9.44 -0.53 9.75
C THR A 385 -10.20 -1.86 9.88
N ALA A 386 -10.79 -2.36 8.80
CA ALA A 386 -11.50 -3.64 8.77
C ALA A 386 -10.55 -4.84 8.97
N ALA A 387 -9.34 -4.79 8.40
CA ALA A 387 -8.31 -5.79 8.63
C ALA A 387 -7.89 -5.84 10.11
N LEU A 388 -7.85 -4.69 10.80
CA LEU A 388 -7.55 -4.61 12.24
C LEU A 388 -8.63 -5.16 13.13
N ALA A 389 -9.89 -4.84 12.81
CA ALA A 389 -10.99 -5.52 13.45
C ALA A 389 -10.88 -7.05 13.24
N GLY A 390 -10.31 -7.49 12.11
CA GLY A 390 -9.89 -8.87 11.85
C GLY A 390 -8.86 -9.44 12.81
N ALA A 391 -7.77 -8.71 13.05
CA ALA A 391 -6.73 -9.11 13.99
C ALA A 391 -7.28 -9.21 15.42
N VAL A 392 -8.02 -8.18 15.88
CA VAL A 392 -8.63 -8.16 17.21
C VAL A 392 -9.56 -9.35 17.43
N GLU A 393 -10.43 -9.67 16.46
CA GLU A 393 -11.34 -10.82 16.56
C GLU A 393 -10.64 -12.19 16.51
N ARG A 394 -9.39 -12.25 16.02
CA ARG A 394 -8.59 -13.47 16.01
C ARG A 394 -8.01 -13.78 17.39
N ASP A 395 -7.55 -12.74 18.09
CA ASP A 395 -6.92 -12.86 19.41
C ASP A 395 -7.93 -13.25 20.50
N GLU A 396 -9.21 -12.92 20.32
CA GLU A 396 -10.26 -13.18 21.32
C GLU A 396 -10.65 -14.65 21.50
N VAL A 397 -10.42 -15.52 20.51
CA VAL A 397 -11.11 -16.83 20.48
C VAL A 397 -10.16 -18.04 20.33
N GLY A 398 -8.85 -17.82 20.19
CA GLY A 398 -7.90 -18.89 19.92
C GLY A 398 -8.16 -19.60 18.57
N THR A 399 -7.13 -20.18 17.97
CA THR A 399 -7.30 -20.95 16.73
C THR A 399 -6.55 -22.26 16.81
N SER A 400 -7.27 -23.37 16.85
CA SER A 400 -6.72 -24.68 16.52
C SER A 400 -6.56 -24.79 14.99
N PRO A 401 -5.36 -25.13 14.49
CA PRO A 401 -5.15 -25.31 13.07
C PRO A 401 -5.99 -26.48 12.57
N THR A 402 -6.88 -26.21 11.62
CA THR A 402 -7.66 -27.24 10.91
C THR A 402 -7.22 -27.23 9.46
N GLU A 403 -6.85 -28.41 8.94
CA GLU A 403 -6.47 -28.54 7.55
C GLU A 403 -7.70 -28.36 6.63
N PRO A 404 -7.59 -27.57 5.56
CA PRO A 404 -8.68 -27.41 4.61
C PRO A 404 -8.89 -28.70 3.82
N ALA A 405 -10.15 -29.09 3.62
CA ALA A 405 -10.48 -30.24 2.80
C ALA A 405 -10.06 -30.03 1.33
N LEU A 406 -9.54 -31.08 0.68
CA LEU A 406 -9.05 -31.02 -0.70
C LEU A 406 -10.05 -30.42 -1.72
N PRO A 407 -11.39 -30.68 -1.66
CA PRO A 407 -12.34 -30.07 -2.58
C PRO A 407 -12.43 -28.54 -2.45
N LEU A 408 -12.29 -28.01 -1.22
CA LEU A 408 -12.26 -26.57 -0.98
C LEU A 408 -10.98 -25.96 -1.55
N VAL A 409 -9.83 -26.59 -1.30
CA VAL A 409 -8.54 -26.14 -1.86
C VAL A 409 -8.61 -26.10 -3.38
N ALA A 410 -9.12 -27.15 -4.02
CA ALA A 410 -9.27 -27.22 -5.46
C ALA A 410 -10.22 -26.14 -6.00
N ALA A 411 -11.40 -25.97 -5.40
CA ALA A 411 -12.37 -24.95 -5.83
C ALA A 411 -11.81 -23.52 -5.68
N THR A 412 -11.14 -23.21 -4.57
CA THR A 412 -10.50 -21.92 -4.35
C THR A 412 -9.34 -21.70 -5.33
N LEU A 413 -8.51 -22.71 -5.59
CA LEU A 413 -7.42 -22.61 -6.56
C LEU A 413 -7.93 -22.34 -7.98
N ILE A 414 -8.96 -23.07 -8.42
CA ILE A 414 -9.61 -22.86 -9.71
C ILE A 414 -10.14 -21.42 -9.81
N ALA A 415 -10.83 -20.93 -8.77
CA ALA A 415 -11.35 -19.57 -8.74
C ALA A 415 -10.23 -18.51 -8.85
N VAL A 416 -9.12 -18.70 -8.14
CA VAL A 416 -7.94 -17.82 -8.19
C VAL A 416 -7.27 -17.84 -9.57
N LEU A 417 -7.12 -19.00 -10.19
CA LEU A 417 -6.54 -19.11 -11.54
C LEU A 417 -7.42 -18.45 -12.60
N LEU A 418 -8.75 -18.61 -12.50
CA LEU A 418 -9.70 -17.92 -13.36
C LEU A 418 -9.64 -16.41 -13.15
N ALA A 419 -9.54 -15.94 -11.90
CA ALA A 419 -9.37 -14.52 -11.60
C ALA A 419 -8.06 -13.98 -12.19
N LEU A 420 -6.95 -14.70 -12.06
CA LEU A 420 -5.67 -14.31 -12.68
C LEU A 420 -5.84 -14.09 -14.19
N GLY A 421 -6.50 -15.02 -14.88
CA GLY A 421 -6.82 -14.87 -16.30
C GLY A 421 -7.74 -13.67 -16.59
N ALA A 422 -8.74 -13.42 -15.73
CA ALA A 422 -9.68 -12.29 -15.86
C ALA A 422 -9.03 -10.90 -15.73
N PHE A 423 -8.00 -10.79 -14.90
CA PHE A 423 -7.24 -9.56 -14.72
C PHE A 423 -6.05 -9.43 -15.69
N ALA A 424 -5.49 -10.56 -16.15
CA ALA A 424 -4.43 -10.58 -17.14
C ALA A 424 -4.93 -10.28 -18.56
N LEU A 425 -6.16 -10.69 -18.89
CA LEU A 425 -6.72 -10.60 -20.24
C LEU A 425 -7.75 -9.46 -20.37
N PRO A 426 -7.92 -8.91 -21.58
CA PRO A 426 -8.87 -7.83 -21.81
C PRO A 426 -10.32 -8.31 -21.65
N VAL A 427 -11.11 -7.53 -20.89
CA VAL A 427 -12.57 -7.70 -20.77
C VAL A 427 -13.32 -7.12 -21.97
N LEU A 428 -12.73 -6.12 -22.63
CA LEU A 428 -13.28 -5.46 -23.82
C LEU A 428 -12.23 -5.45 -24.94
N ARG A 429 -12.68 -5.69 -26.17
CA ARG A 429 -11.85 -5.60 -27.39
C ARG A 429 -12.58 -4.78 -28.45
N ALA A 430 -11.83 -4.02 -29.22
CA ALA A 430 -12.29 -3.35 -30.44
C ALA A 430 -11.07 -3.08 -31.36
N PRO A 431 -11.26 -2.89 -32.67
CA PRO A 431 -10.16 -2.71 -33.64
C PRO A 431 -9.15 -1.62 -33.26
N ASP A 432 -9.63 -0.47 -32.77
CA ASP A 432 -8.79 0.70 -32.41
C ASP A 432 -8.69 0.92 -30.89
N TYR A 433 -9.01 -0.08 -30.08
CA TYR A 433 -8.99 0.03 -28.62
C TYR A 433 -7.81 -0.75 -28.03
N VAL A 434 -6.92 -0.03 -27.34
CA VAL A 434 -5.84 -0.63 -26.56
C VAL A 434 -6.33 -0.91 -25.14
N PRO A 435 -6.55 -2.18 -24.75
CA PRO A 435 -7.06 -2.52 -23.45
C PRO A 435 -6.01 -2.31 -22.35
N ILE A 436 -6.47 -1.89 -21.17
CA ILE A 436 -5.65 -1.81 -19.97
C ILE A 436 -5.55 -3.21 -19.37
N GLY A 437 -4.34 -3.78 -19.36
CA GLY A 437 -4.02 -5.03 -18.68
C GLY A 437 -3.37 -4.80 -17.32
N ALA A 438 -3.50 -5.74 -16.39
CA ALA A 438 -2.89 -5.66 -15.06
C ALA A 438 -1.35 -5.54 -15.09
N PHE A 439 -0.70 -6.04 -16.16
CA PHE A 439 0.76 -6.03 -16.31
C PHE A 439 1.27 -4.95 -17.27
N GLY A 440 0.39 -4.03 -17.70
CA GLY A 440 0.74 -2.92 -18.60
C GLY A 440 1.48 -1.76 -17.91
N LEU A 441 1.66 -1.82 -16.59
CA LEU A 441 2.33 -0.81 -15.75
C LEU A 441 1.80 0.63 -15.90
N ARG A 442 0.57 0.80 -16.39
CA ARG A 442 -0.15 2.08 -16.45
C ARG A 442 -0.82 2.38 -15.10
N VAL A 443 -1.31 3.60 -14.91
CA VAL A 443 -2.09 3.96 -13.72
C VAL A 443 -3.29 3.01 -13.57
N GLY A 444 -3.99 2.72 -14.67
CA GLY A 444 -5.11 1.77 -14.68
C GLY A 444 -4.70 0.33 -14.34
N SER A 445 -3.45 -0.07 -14.61
CA SER A 445 -2.93 -1.39 -14.25
C SER A 445 -2.80 -1.57 -12.73
N SER A 446 -2.54 -0.50 -11.99
CA SER A 446 -2.38 -0.55 -10.53
C SER A 446 -3.67 -0.98 -9.81
N GLY A 447 -4.83 -0.44 -10.20
CA GLY A 447 -6.12 -0.84 -9.63
C GLY A 447 -6.50 -2.29 -9.95
N LEU A 448 -6.15 -2.76 -11.14
CA LEU A 448 -6.31 -4.18 -11.52
C LEU A 448 -5.45 -5.09 -10.64
N LEU A 449 -4.19 -4.70 -10.39
CA LEU A 449 -3.30 -5.45 -9.51
C LEU A 449 -3.77 -5.46 -8.06
N VAL A 450 -4.23 -4.33 -7.53
CA VAL A 450 -4.80 -4.25 -6.17
C VAL A 450 -6.01 -5.17 -6.02
N ALA A 451 -6.92 -5.16 -7.00
CA ALA A 451 -8.09 -6.04 -6.99
C ALA A 451 -7.73 -7.52 -7.12
N LEU A 452 -6.80 -7.87 -8.02
CA LEU A 452 -6.29 -9.23 -8.15
C LEU A 452 -5.62 -9.71 -6.87
N LEU A 453 -4.76 -8.88 -6.27
CA LEU A 453 -4.08 -9.20 -5.02
C LEU A 453 -5.08 -9.42 -3.89
N ALA A 454 -6.10 -8.55 -3.76
CA ALA A 454 -7.15 -8.71 -2.76
C ALA A 454 -7.90 -10.04 -2.93
N VAL A 455 -8.21 -10.44 -4.16
CA VAL A 455 -8.85 -11.73 -4.50
C VAL A 455 -7.95 -12.92 -4.15
N VAL A 456 -6.66 -12.87 -4.51
CA VAL A 456 -5.68 -13.92 -4.20
C VAL A 456 -5.50 -14.08 -2.70
N VAL A 457 -5.29 -12.96 -1.98
CA VAL A 457 -5.15 -12.95 -0.51
C VAL A 457 -6.43 -13.48 0.14
N ALA A 458 -7.61 -13.07 -0.32
CA ALA A 458 -8.89 -13.58 0.17
C ALA A 458 -8.99 -15.10 0.00
N GLY A 459 -8.61 -15.63 -1.16
CA GLY A 459 -8.58 -17.07 -1.42
C GLY A 459 -7.65 -17.82 -0.48
N VAL A 460 -6.40 -17.38 -0.34
CA VAL A 460 -5.40 -18.02 0.53
C VAL A 460 -5.83 -17.95 2.00
N VAL A 461 -6.30 -16.79 2.47
CA VAL A 461 -6.72 -16.60 3.87
C VAL A 461 -7.99 -17.39 4.16
N ALA A 462 -8.93 -17.51 3.21
CA ALA A 462 -10.18 -18.25 3.39
C ALA A 462 -9.97 -19.73 3.72
N LEU A 463 -8.90 -20.34 3.19
CA LEU A 463 -8.56 -21.74 3.48
C LEU A 463 -8.19 -21.97 4.95
N LYS A 464 -7.62 -20.96 5.62
CA LYS A 464 -7.22 -21.03 7.02
C LYS A 464 -8.19 -20.33 7.97
N ALA A 465 -9.11 -19.51 7.45
CA ALA A 465 -10.09 -18.78 8.24
C ALA A 465 -11.28 -19.66 8.64
N ARG A 466 -11.96 -19.36 9.76
CA ARG A 466 -13.17 -20.08 10.20
C ARG A 466 -14.24 -20.17 9.08
N PRO A 467 -15.04 -21.24 9.00
CA PRO A 467 -16.02 -21.48 7.93
C PRO A 467 -16.80 -20.24 7.45
N GLY A 468 -17.56 -19.60 8.34
CA GLY A 468 -18.35 -18.41 7.99
C GLY A 468 -17.50 -17.20 7.56
N ARG A 469 -16.30 -17.02 8.12
CA ARG A 469 -15.40 -15.90 7.77
C ARG A 469 -14.65 -16.16 6.47
N GLY A 470 -14.25 -17.40 6.22
CA GLY A 470 -13.66 -17.84 4.95
C GLY A 470 -14.67 -17.74 3.81
N ALA A 471 -15.92 -18.14 4.05
CA ALA A 471 -16.99 -17.98 3.06
C ALA A 471 -17.24 -16.49 2.74
N ALA A 472 -17.25 -15.61 3.74
CA ALA A 472 -17.37 -14.18 3.54
C ALA A 472 -16.20 -13.60 2.71
N LEU A 473 -14.95 -14.04 2.94
CA LEU A 473 -13.81 -13.64 2.11
C LEU A 473 -14.00 -14.05 0.64
N LEU A 474 -14.43 -15.29 0.39
CA LEU A 474 -14.65 -15.81 -0.95
C LEU A 474 -15.81 -15.09 -1.65
N LEU A 475 -16.90 -14.77 -0.93
CA LEU A 475 -17.98 -13.95 -1.46
C LEU A 475 -17.53 -12.51 -1.77
N GLY A 476 -16.65 -11.93 -0.96
CA GLY A 476 -16.02 -10.64 -1.26
C GLY A 476 -15.18 -10.70 -2.55
N ALA A 477 -14.42 -11.78 -2.74
CA ALA A 477 -13.67 -12.01 -3.98
C ALA A 477 -14.60 -12.18 -5.20
N ALA A 478 -15.73 -12.88 -5.03
CA ALA A 478 -16.75 -13.01 -6.07
C ALA A 478 -17.31 -11.64 -6.50
N VAL A 479 -17.56 -10.74 -5.55
CA VAL A 479 -18.02 -9.37 -5.85
C VAL A 479 -16.95 -8.62 -6.64
N VAL A 480 -15.67 -8.71 -6.27
CA VAL A 480 -14.58 -8.06 -7.01
C VAL A 480 -14.50 -8.56 -8.46
N THR A 481 -14.59 -9.88 -8.68
CA THR A 481 -14.60 -10.44 -10.04
C THR A 481 -15.88 -10.13 -10.81
N ALA A 482 -17.02 -9.97 -10.13
CA ALA A 482 -18.27 -9.54 -10.76
C ALA A 482 -18.18 -8.08 -11.24
N VAL A 483 -17.60 -7.18 -10.44
CA VAL A 483 -17.32 -5.80 -10.86
C VAL A 483 -16.37 -5.80 -12.05
N ARG A 484 -15.34 -6.63 -12.06
CA ARG A 484 -14.45 -6.80 -13.24
C ARG A 484 -15.22 -7.21 -14.49
N ALA A 485 -16.19 -8.14 -14.38
CA ALA A 485 -17.03 -8.54 -15.50
C ALA A 485 -17.95 -7.42 -16.00
N TRP A 486 -18.44 -6.55 -15.11
CA TRP A 486 -19.29 -5.42 -15.46
C TRP A 486 -18.59 -4.30 -16.24
N GLU A 487 -17.26 -4.33 -16.36
CA GLU A 487 -16.55 -3.38 -17.20
C GLU A 487 -17.06 -3.41 -18.65
N TYR A 488 -17.28 -4.59 -19.24
CA TYR A 488 -17.77 -4.67 -20.62
C TYR A 488 -19.13 -3.96 -20.81
N PRO A 489 -20.23 -4.37 -20.15
CA PRO A 489 -21.54 -3.76 -20.41
C PRO A 489 -21.61 -2.27 -20.04
N LEU A 490 -20.83 -1.81 -19.05
CA LEU A 490 -20.87 -0.41 -18.62
C LEU A 490 -20.00 0.50 -19.50
N THR A 491 -18.90 -0.02 -20.04
CA THR A 491 -17.89 0.77 -20.76
C THR A 491 -17.82 0.48 -22.26
N ALA A 492 -18.61 -0.48 -22.79
CA ALA A 492 -18.63 -0.87 -24.21
C ALA A 492 -18.68 0.31 -25.18
N ALA A 493 -19.50 1.32 -24.87
CA ALA A 493 -19.69 2.48 -25.72
C ALA A 493 -18.44 3.40 -25.88
N ARG A 494 -17.34 3.14 -25.15
CA ARG A 494 -16.08 3.87 -25.31
C ARG A 494 -15.29 3.50 -26.57
N ALA A 495 -15.67 2.41 -27.24
CA ALA A 495 -15.03 1.96 -28.47
C ALA A 495 -16.09 1.52 -29.48
N ALA A 496 -15.95 1.96 -30.73
CA ALA A 496 -16.76 1.45 -31.83
C ALA A 496 -16.53 -0.05 -32.00
N GLU A 497 -17.59 -0.81 -32.33
CA GLU A 497 -17.51 -2.26 -32.52
C GLU A 497 -16.97 -3.03 -31.30
N ALA A 498 -17.19 -2.51 -30.08
CA ALA A 498 -16.80 -3.17 -28.86
C ALA A 498 -17.43 -4.57 -28.73
N ALA A 499 -16.58 -5.57 -28.54
CA ALA A 499 -16.94 -6.96 -28.35
C ALA A 499 -16.38 -7.48 -27.01
N PRO A 500 -17.04 -8.50 -26.41
CA PRO A 500 -16.57 -9.10 -25.18
C PRO A 500 -15.21 -9.80 -25.39
N GLY A 501 -14.22 -9.43 -24.58
CA GLY A 501 -12.93 -10.10 -24.55
C GLY A 501 -12.94 -11.36 -23.67
N PRO A 502 -11.90 -12.22 -23.74
CA PRO A 502 -11.81 -13.43 -22.93
C PRO A 502 -11.77 -13.14 -21.42
N GLY A 503 -11.28 -11.96 -21.01
CA GLY A 503 -11.27 -11.55 -19.61
C GLY A 503 -12.68 -11.46 -19.02
N LEU A 504 -13.71 -11.12 -19.81
CA LEU A 504 -15.11 -11.07 -19.36
C LEU A 504 -15.58 -12.46 -18.89
N TRP A 505 -15.37 -13.46 -19.76
CA TRP A 505 -15.82 -14.82 -19.51
C TRP A 505 -15.09 -15.45 -18.33
N LEU A 506 -13.79 -15.17 -18.21
CA LEU A 506 -12.99 -15.60 -17.07
C LEU A 506 -13.41 -14.90 -15.77
N ALA A 507 -13.77 -13.61 -15.81
CA ALA A 507 -14.29 -12.89 -14.65
C ALA A 507 -15.64 -13.47 -14.19
N ALA A 508 -16.53 -13.78 -15.12
CA ALA A 508 -17.80 -14.43 -14.84
C ALA A 508 -17.60 -15.84 -14.25
N ALA A 509 -16.71 -16.65 -14.85
CA ALA A 509 -16.38 -17.98 -14.36
C ALA A 509 -15.72 -17.94 -12.96
N ALA A 510 -14.81 -17.00 -12.72
CA ALA A 510 -14.19 -16.77 -11.41
C ALA A 510 -15.23 -16.40 -10.35
N THR A 511 -16.19 -15.53 -10.70
CA THR A 511 -17.30 -15.15 -9.81
C THR A 511 -18.10 -16.37 -9.37
N VAL A 512 -18.51 -17.23 -10.31
CA VAL A 512 -19.23 -18.46 -9.99
C VAL A 512 -18.37 -19.40 -9.15
N ALA A 513 -17.09 -19.58 -9.50
CA ALA A 513 -16.17 -20.44 -8.76
C ALA A 513 -15.96 -19.97 -7.32
N PHE A 514 -15.87 -18.67 -7.06
CA PHE A 514 -15.79 -18.11 -5.70
C PHE A 514 -17.09 -18.31 -4.90
N ILE A 515 -18.25 -18.19 -5.52
CA ILE A 515 -19.54 -18.49 -4.88
C ILE A 515 -19.60 -19.96 -4.48
N VAL A 516 -19.23 -20.88 -5.38
CA VAL A 516 -19.19 -22.32 -5.10
C VAL A 516 -18.19 -22.63 -3.98
N ALA A 517 -16.98 -22.07 -4.01
CA ALA A 517 -15.99 -22.23 -2.95
C ALA A 517 -16.51 -21.69 -1.61
N GLY A 518 -17.23 -20.56 -1.61
CA GLY A 518 -17.89 -20.00 -0.43
C GLY A 518 -18.96 -20.94 0.15
N ALA A 519 -19.80 -21.52 -0.70
CA ALA A 519 -20.82 -22.48 -0.29
C ALA A 519 -20.21 -23.77 0.28
N LEU A 520 -19.16 -24.30 -0.36
CA LEU A 520 -18.39 -25.43 0.15
C LEU A 520 -17.76 -25.13 1.52
N ARG A 521 -17.36 -23.88 1.76
CA ARG A 521 -16.80 -23.46 3.05
C ARG A 521 -17.84 -23.45 4.16
N THR A 522 -19.12 -23.19 3.87
CA THR A 522 -20.22 -23.17 4.87
C THR A 522 -20.95 -24.50 5.04
N ALA A 523 -20.82 -25.44 4.10
CA ALA A 523 -21.52 -26.72 4.13
C ALA A 523 -20.95 -27.72 5.18
N ARG A 524 -20.03 -27.27 6.04
CA ARG A 524 -19.36 -28.01 7.11
C ARG A 524 -19.13 -27.06 8.28
#